data_AF-A0A6P8YXA9-F1
#
_entry.id   AF-A0A6P8YXA9-F1
#
_cell.length_a   1.000
_cell.length_b   1.000
_cell.length_c   1.000
_cell.angle_alpha   90.00
_cell.angle_beta   90.00
_cell.angle_gamma   90.00
#
_symmetry.space_group_name_H-M   'P 1'
#
loop_
_entity.id
_entity.type
_entity.pdbx_description
1 polymer ?
#
loop_
_entity_poly.entity_id
_entity_poly.type
_entity_poly.pdbx_seq_one_letter_code
_entity_poly.pdbx_strand_id
1 'polypeptide(L)'
;MSRTLLIVLALVVATAYAHHYTPAQQKELNDRVWVCLEPIPTSGSFEAPGGYCYRESKDQVRYGIKKEALPNYIVKCLLDYSPTPEAAVTATAKQCLIESLAKPLST
;
A
#
# COMPACT_ATOMS: atom_id res chain seq x y z
N MET A 1 -27.17 -38.91 22.46
CA MET A 1 -27.53 -37.69 21.71
C MET A 1 -26.25 -36.90 21.47
N SER A 2 -25.72 -36.88 20.25
CA SER A 2 -24.59 -36.02 19.90
C SER A 2 -24.89 -35.39 18.55
N ARG A 3 -25.67 -34.31 18.60
CA ARG A 3 -26.07 -33.47 17.46
C ARG A 3 -25.13 -32.28 17.39
N THR A 4 -23.86 -32.49 17.00
CA THR A 4 -22.93 -31.38 16.82
C THR A 4 -21.90 -31.72 15.74
N LEU A 5 -22.37 -32.02 14.54
CA LEU A 5 -21.50 -32.34 13.41
C LEU A 5 -22.07 -31.79 12.10
N LEU A 6 -22.41 -30.51 12.13
CA LEU A 6 -22.75 -29.68 10.97
C LEU A 6 -22.33 -28.26 11.37
N ILE A 7 -21.80 -27.48 10.42
CA ILE A 7 -21.31 -26.09 10.56
C ILE A 7 -19.81 -25.96 10.92
N VAL A 8 -18.88 -26.44 10.09
CA VAL A 8 -17.61 -25.71 9.84
C VAL A 8 -17.03 -26.11 8.47
N LEU A 9 -17.77 -25.91 7.38
CA LEU A 9 -17.18 -25.97 6.03
C LEU A 9 -17.74 -24.90 5.10
N ALA A 10 -18.01 -23.72 5.65
CA ALA A 10 -18.06 -22.49 4.89
C ALA A 10 -16.66 -21.85 5.02
N LEU A 11 -15.62 -22.53 4.52
CA LEU A 11 -14.35 -21.87 4.32
C LEU A 11 -14.58 -20.89 3.17
N VAL A 12 -14.84 -19.66 3.61
CA VAL A 12 -14.94 -18.43 2.85
C VAL A 12 -13.97 -18.51 1.68
N VAL A 13 -14.50 -18.71 0.48
CA VAL A 13 -13.83 -18.29 -0.73
C VAL A 13 -13.79 -16.77 -0.61
N ALA A 14 -12.78 -16.25 0.09
CA ALA A 14 -12.40 -14.86 0.00
C ALA A 14 -11.84 -14.72 -1.42
N THR A 15 -12.76 -14.62 -2.38
CA THR A 15 -12.47 -14.11 -3.71
C THR A 15 -11.68 -12.83 -3.49
N ALA A 16 -10.37 -12.92 -3.71
CA ALA A 16 -9.48 -11.78 -3.79
C ALA A 16 -9.95 -10.99 -5.01
N TYR A 17 -11.03 -10.21 -4.84
CA TYR A 17 -11.47 -9.24 -5.81
C TYR A 17 -10.37 -8.18 -5.84
N ALA A 18 -9.49 -8.30 -6.83
CA ALA A 18 -8.62 -7.20 -7.23
C ALA A 18 -9.52 -5.98 -7.41
N HIS A 19 -9.20 -4.89 -6.71
CA HIS A 19 -9.93 -3.66 -6.85
C HIS A 19 -9.60 -3.06 -8.23
N HIS A 20 -10.61 -2.92 -9.09
CA HIS A 20 -10.40 -2.44 -10.45
C HIS A 20 -10.41 -0.90 -10.49
N TYR A 21 -9.23 -0.31 -10.51
CA TYR A 21 -9.06 1.12 -10.76
C TYR A 21 -9.02 1.41 -12.27
N THR A 22 -9.69 2.49 -12.70
CA THR A 22 -9.50 3.03 -14.06
C THR A 22 -8.05 3.52 -14.23
N PRO A 23 -7.53 3.65 -15.46
CA PRO A 23 -6.19 4.21 -15.68
C PRO A 23 -6.00 5.60 -15.03
N ALA A 24 -7.04 6.43 -15.02
CA ALA A 24 -7.02 7.74 -14.36
C ALA A 24 -6.89 7.61 -12.83
N GLN A 25 -7.66 6.70 -12.22
CA GLN A 25 -7.58 6.42 -10.79
C GLN A 25 -6.22 5.82 -10.39
N GLN A 26 -5.65 4.94 -11.22
CA GLN A 26 -4.31 4.40 -10.98
C GLN A 26 -3.26 5.52 -11.01
N LYS A 27 -3.35 6.42 -11.99
CA LYS A 27 -2.46 7.59 -12.07
C LYS A 27 -2.60 8.46 -10.83
N GLU A 28 -3.82 8.78 -10.43
CA GLU A 28 -4.10 9.60 -9.25
C GLU A 28 -3.57 8.97 -7.95
N LEU A 29 -3.75 7.66 -7.77
CA LEU A 29 -3.17 6.92 -6.65
C LEU A 29 -1.64 7.00 -6.65
N ASN A 30 -1.02 6.76 -7.79
CA ASN A 30 0.44 6.80 -7.93
C ASN A 30 0.99 8.20 -7.66
N ASP A 31 0.36 9.25 -8.17
CA ASP A 31 0.76 10.64 -7.93
C ASP A 31 0.67 10.98 -6.43
N ARG A 32 -0.43 10.59 -5.78
CA ARG A 32 -0.62 10.78 -4.33
C ARG A 32 0.42 10.02 -3.49
N VAL A 33 0.77 8.80 -3.89
CA VAL A 33 1.83 8.02 -3.23
C VAL A 33 3.19 8.69 -3.43
N TRP A 34 3.52 9.13 -4.66
CA TRP A 34 4.79 9.77 -4.96
C TRP A 34 5.02 11.00 -4.08
N VAL A 35 4.02 11.89 -3.95
CA VAL A 35 4.10 13.09 -3.11
C VAL A 35 4.46 12.76 -1.65
N CYS A 36 4.00 11.63 -1.13
CA CYS A 36 4.31 11.20 0.23
C CYS A 36 5.70 10.56 0.39
N LEU A 37 6.31 10.08 -0.69
CA LEU A 37 7.58 9.35 -0.67
C LEU A 37 8.76 10.15 -1.24
N GLU A 38 8.50 11.15 -2.08
CA GLU A 38 9.50 12.05 -2.66
C GLU A 38 10.43 12.70 -1.61
N PRO A 39 9.95 13.12 -0.41
CA PRO A 39 10.82 13.72 0.60
C PRO A 39 11.77 12.73 1.30
N ILE A 40 11.61 11.42 1.09
CA ILE A 40 12.43 10.41 1.76
C ILE A 40 13.85 10.46 1.16
N PRO A 41 14.89 10.77 1.97
CA PRO A 41 16.22 11.02 1.46
C PRO A 41 16.84 9.78 0.78
N THR A 42 17.65 10.03 -0.24
CA THR A 42 18.49 9.04 -0.90
C THR A 42 19.65 8.66 0.02
N SER A 43 19.54 7.56 0.76
CA SER A 43 20.69 7.03 1.48
C SER A 43 21.60 6.23 0.52
N GLY A 44 22.68 6.86 0.04
CA GLY A 44 23.73 6.19 -0.75
C GLY A 44 23.52 6.15 -2.27
N SER A 45 24.41 5.43 -2.96
CA SER A 45 24.48 5.32 -4.44
C SER A 45 23.47 4.35 -5.06
N PHE A 46 22.60 3.75 -4.25
CA PHE A 46 21.51 2.89 -4.71
C PHE A 46 20.20 3.68 -4.73
N GLU A 47 19.21 3.18 -5.46
CA GLU A 47 17.89 3.81 -5.56
C GLU A 47 17.32 4.14 -4.17
N ALA A 48 16.84 5.38 -4.01
CA ALA A 48 16.28 5.86 -2.76
C ALA A 48 15.17 4.92 -2.26
N PRO A 49 15.07 4.64 -0.95
CA PRO A 49 13.99 3.81 -0.41
C PRO A 49 12.60 4.29 -0.85
N GLY A 50 12.38 5.61 -0.90
CA GLY A 50 11.14 6.20 -1.42
C GLY A 50 10.86 5.86 -2.88
N GLY A 51 11.89 5.94 -3.75
CA GLY A 51 11.77 5.59 -5.18
C GLY A 51 11.51 4.10 -5.41
N TYR A 52 12.24 3.25 -4.70
CA TYR A 52 12.05 1.80 -4.76
C TYR A 52 10.61 1.42 -4.34
N CYS A 53 10.17 1.89 -3.16
CA CYS A 53 8.83 1.57 -2.64
C CYS A 53 7.70 2.23 -3.43
N TYR A 54 7.95 3.38 -4.05
CA TYR A 54 7.02 3.95 -5.01
C TYR A 54 6.80 3.01 -6.19
N ARG A 55 7.86 2.49 -6.81
CA ARG A 55 7.73 1.55 -7.94
C ARG A 55 6.97 0.29 -7.55
N GLU A 56 7.31 -0.33 -6.42
CA GLU A 56 6.60 -1.50 -5.89
C GLU A 56 5.11 -1.22 -5.67
N SER A 57 4.77 -0.01 -5.18
CA SER A 57 3.38 0.37 -4.97
C SER A 57 2.57 0.47 -6.27
N LYS A 58 3.20 0.87 -7.39
CA LYS A 58 2.53 0.95 -8.70
C LYS A 58 2.06 -0.42 -9.17
N ASP A 59 2.87 -1.45 -8.94
CA ASP A 59 2.52 -2.82 -9.29
C ASP A 59 1.36 -3.32 -8.43
N GLN A 60 1.37 -3.02 -7.13
CA GLN A 60 0.23 -3.35 -6.26
C GLN A 60 -1.06 -2.65 -6.69
N VAL A 61 -0.99 -1.35 -7.05
CA VAL A 61 -2.13 -0.60 -7.61
C VAL A 61 -2.65 -1.27 -8.88
N ARG A 62 -1.74 -1.68 -9.78
CA ARG A 62 -2.09 -2.39 -11.01
C ARG A 62 -2.75 -3.74 -10.75
N TYR A 63 -2.32 -4.47 -9.71
CA TYR A 63 -2.92 -5.73 -9.27
C TYR A 63 -4.18 -5.55 -8.41
N GLY A 64 -4.62 -4.31 -8.19
CA GLY A 64 -5.86 -4.02 -7.51
C GLY A 64 -5.79 -4.15 -5.99
N ILE A 65 -4.65 -3.82 -5.37
CA ILE A 65 -4.61 -3.58 -3.93
C ILE A 65 -5.63 -2.49 -3.58
N LYS A 66 -6.36 -2.66 -2.47
CA LYS A 66 -7.25 -1.60 -1.99
C LYS A 66 -6.42 -0.39 -1.53
N LYS A 67 -6.86 0.83 -1.86
CA LYS A 67 -6.18 2.07 -1.47
C LYS A 67 -5.98 2.20 0.04
N GLU A 68 -6.88 1.62 0.84
CA GLU A 68 -6.80 1.60 2.30
C GLU A 68 -5.66 0.68 2.82
N ALA A 69 -5.22 -0.28 2.02
CA ALA A 69 -4.13 -1.20 2.36
C ALA A 69 -2.75 -0.68 1.90
N LEU A 70 -2.71 0.25 0.95
CA LEU A 70 -1.46 0.84 0.42
C LEU A 70 -0.55 1.47 1.49
N PRO A 71 -1.04 2.28 2.46
CA PRO A 71 -0.16 2.88 3.46
C PRO A 71 0.66 1.84 4.23
N ASN A 72 0.02 0.75 4.65
CA ASN A 72 0.70 -0.32 5.39
C ASN A 72 1.67 -1.10 4.50
N TYR A 73 1.31 -1.37 3.24
CA TYR A 73 2.21 -2.01 2.27
C TYR A 73 3.48 -1.19 2.06
N ILE A 74 3.33 0.12 1.80
CA ILE A 74 4.44 1.02 1.51
C ILE A 74 5.34 1.20 2.74
N VAL A 75 4.76 1.38 3.92
CA VAL A 75 5.54 1.49 5.17
C VAL A 75 6.32 0.21 5.43
N LYS A 76 5.72 -0.97 5.18
CA LYS A 76 6.44 -2.23 5.26
C LYS A 76 7.60 -2.29 4.27
N CYS A 77 7.37 -1.89 3.01
CA CYS A 77 8.45 -1.82 2.02
C CYS A 77 9.60 -0.92 2.46
N LEU A 78 9.30 0.27 3.02
CA LEU A 78 10.33 1.20 3.49
C LEU A 78 11.19 0.59 4.60
N LEU A 79 10.56 -0.10 5.56
CA LEU A 79 11.23 -0.79 6.66
C LEU A 79 12.03 -2.02 6.20
N ASP A 80 11.55 -2.74 5.19
CA ASP A 80 12.25 -3.91 4.64
C ASP A 80 13.46 -3.49 3.78
N TYR A 81 13.32 -2.44 2.96
CA TYR A 81 14.37 -1.96 2.05
C TYR A 81 15.46 -1.16 2.77
N SER A 82 15.08 -0.41 3.80
CA SER A 82 16.02 0.24 4.71
C SER A 82 15.63 -0.18 6.12
N PRO A 83 16.39 -1.05 6.80
CA PRO A 83 16.06 -1.49 8.16
C PRO A 83 16.29 -0.40 9.22
N THR A 84 16.91 0.72 8.83
CA THR A 84 17.05 1.93 9.65
C THR A 84 16.55 3.16 8.90
N PRO A 85 15.31 3.16 8.35
CA PRO A 85 14.78 4.42 7.86
C PRO A 85 14.55 5.27 9.11
N GLU A 86 14.85 6.57 9.05
CA GLU A 86 14.57 7.43 10.21
C GLU A 86 13.10 7.24 10.61
N ALA A 87 12.87 6.81 11.86
CA ALA A 87 11.53 6.45 12.31
C ALA A 87 10.54 7.61 12.14
N ALA A 88 11.03 8.84 12.31
CA ALA A 88 10.30 10.08 12.04
C ALA A 88 9.92 10.24 10.56
N VAL A 89 10.82 9.91 9.63
CA VAL A 89 10.54 9.94 8.18
C VAL A 89 9.49 8.90 7.81
N THR A 90 9.62 7.68 8.33
CA THR A 90 8.63 6.60 8.09
C THR A 90 7.26 6.95 8.67
N ALA A 91 7.21 7.54 9.86
CA ALA A 91 5.96 8.00 10.48
C ALA A 91 5.31 9.13 9.68
N THR A 92 6.10 10.10 9.21
CA THR A 92 5.63 11.20 8.36
C THR A 92 5.07 10.69 7.04
N ALA A 93 5.78 9.79 6.37
CA ALA A 93 5.33 9.17 5.14
C ALA A 93 4.03 8.39 5.35
N LYS A 94 3.94 7.60 6.44
CA LYS A 94 2.71 6.87 6.81
C LYS A 94 1.52 7.81 6.98
N GLN A 95 1.70 8.91 7.71
CA GLN A 95 0.63 9.86 7.96
C GLN A 95 0.16 10.52 6.67
N CYS A 96 1.09 10.98 5.83
CA CYS A 96 0.78 11.53 4.51
C CYS A 96 -0.03 10.53 3.66
N LEU A 97 0.38 9.26 3.61
CA LEU A 97 -0.30 8.22 2.84
C LEU A 97 -1.73 7.98 3.34
N ILE A 98 -1.93 7.90 4.67
CA ILE A 98 -3.26 7.72 5.26
C ILE A 98 -4.18 8.89 4.86
N GLU A 99 -3.73 10.13 5.01
CA GLU A 99 -4.53 11.32 4.71
C GLU A 99 -4.81 11.47 3.20
N SER A 100 -3.79 11.25 2.37
CA SER A 100 -3.89 11.41 0.92
C SER A 100 -4.78 10.34 0.28
N LEU A 101 -4.69 9.10 0.75
CA LEU A 101 -5.44 7.97 0.20
C LEU A 101 -6.86 7.83 0.79
N ALA A 102 -7.15 8.46 1.94
CA ALA A 102 -8.51 8.55 2.46
C ALA A 102 -9.45 9.33 1.52
N LYS A 103 -8.93 10.34 0.81
CA LYS A 103 -9.71 11.15 -0.14
C LYS A 103 -10.34 10.29 -1.24
N PRO A 104 -11.56 10.59 -1.70
CA PRO A 104 -12.17 9.91 -2.83
C PRO A 104 -11.27 10.03 -4.08
N LEU A 105 -11.33 9.02 -4.95
CA LEU A 105 -10.67 9.08 -6.25
C LEU A 105 -11.61 9.75 -7.25
N SER A 106 -11.03 10.32 -8.30
CA SER A 106 -11.78 10.80 -9.45
C SER A 106 -12.68 9.69 -10.02
N THR A 107 -13.91 10.07 -10.35
CA THR A 107 -14.88 9.28 -11.12
C THR A 107 -14.56 9.31 -12.59
#